data_AF-A0A3L6PZ17-F1
#
_entry.id   AF-A0A3L6PZ17-F1
#
_cell.length_a   1.000
_cell.length_b   1.000
_cell.length_c   1.000
_cell.angle_alpha   90.00
_cell.angle_beta   90.00
_cell.angle_gamma   90.00
#
_symmetry.space_group_name_H-M   'P 1'
#
loop_
_entity.id
_entity.type
_entity.pdbx_description
1 polymer ?
#
loop_
_entity_poly.entity_id
_entity_poly.type
_entity_poly.pdbx_seq_one_letter_code
_entity_poly.pdbx_strand_id
1 'polypeptide(L)'
;MALWGQAANITQLLGVDLFGLITMIEKAARTVCRNEEACRQISDRASMIRDRLQQLQQVSRFFEHPEMWKPTQGLKATLGRAYRLIIDCQHSSYAYKFCWGSDIADELESALKGMDAWNQHLTNVKVDILFNAFTIIVTRELHGNRNTIKQDEVLRRQADDTAKVAEVLSIPPAFAAFLLPRYRWIASSLQDDWFSDERRVRDAAGLPADGGVPVATALSASPLACAICFDTFPAGRTRSAGCSHYYCDECWRGYVRAAVGDGPRCLSLRCPDPCCSAAVVRDLVDAVAGGDDAERYARFALRSYVEESGGRIKWCPGPGCTHAVEFVGCACDDAADVLCRCRHGFCWSCGEEAHRPVSCGTVRAWLVKNKSDSETANWVLANTKHCPKCRRAIEKNQGCNHISCPPPCGHHFCWLCFKPAGTTRGHYACATYTPPPDAGGKAETKEEATARQARASLDRYLFHYERWAGNLRSLEKARQDLDELERPSVLEGMAAAVGLSAVTGLDFMVEAYEQIAHGRRVLRWSHAYGYYLDPARDRKKRELFDYLQGEANAALERLHRLAEVDRKEVFCYSEAGEADAAADVVAKRFKDYRDTMVNLTMATRTFMGNLVKAFETDLCEVSMR
;
A
#
# COMPACT_ATOMS: atom_id res chain seq x y z
N MET A 1 13.10 29.54 -34.95
CA MET A 1 14.35 30.19 -34.49
C MET A 1 14.57 29.77 -33.04
N ALA A 2 15.66 29.01 -32.82
CA ALA A 2 16.36 28.67 -31.56
C ALA A 2 15.53 28.64 -30.25
N LEU A 3 15.42 27.52 -29.53
CA LEU A 3 16.52 26.91 -28.78
C LEU A 3 16.38 25.37 -28.73
N TRP A 4 16.98 24.68 -29.70
CA TRP A 4 17.49 23.33 -29.49
C TRP A 4 18.96 23.49 -29.10
N GLY A 5 19.23 23.41 -27.81
CA GLY A 5 20.57 23.61 -27.24
C GLY A 5 20.89 22.52 -26.24
N GLN A 6 21.71 21.58 -26.69
CA GLN A 6 22.50 20.64 -25.88
C GLN A 6 21.77 19.52 -25.14
N ALA A 7 21.09 18.65 -25.90
CA ALA A 7 21.19 17.22 -25.63
C ALA A 7 22.49 16.72 -26.29
N ALA A 8 23.64 17.04 -25.68
CA ALA A 8 24.88 16.37 -26.02
C ALA A 8 24.69 14.88 -25.70
N ASN A 9 24.81 14.02 -26.71
CA ASN A 9 24.68 12.57 -26.60
C ASN A 9 25.48 12.03 -25.39
N ILE A 10 24.78 11.69 -24.30
CA ILE A 10 25.36 10.90 -23.20
C ILE A 10 25.83 9.53 -23.72
N THR A 11 25.24 9.04 -24.80
CA THR A 11 25.70 7.85 -25.55
C THR A 11 27.12 8.00 -26.12
N GLN A 12 27.57 9.23 -26.41
CA GLN A 12 28.90 9.48 -27.01
C GLN A 12 30.03 9.61 -25.98
N LEU A 13 29.75 9.85 -24.70
CA LEU A 13 30.82 10.09 -23.73
C LEU A 13 31.30 8.83 -22.98
N LEU A 14 30.51 7.75 -22.89
CA LEU A 14 30.93 6.53 -22.17
C LEU A 14 30.46 5.20 -22.78
N GLY A 15 29.41 5.19 -23.61
CA GLY A 15 28.88 3.95 -24.23
C GLY A 15 29.75 3.38 -25.35
N VAL A 16 30.42 4.24 -26.12
CA VAL A 16 31.24 3.80 -27.27
C VAL A 16 32.53 3.09 -26.82
N ASP A 17 33.01 3.35 -25.61
CA ASP A 17 34.32 2.89 -25.14
C ASP A 17 34.32 1.43 -24.65
N LEU A 18 33.35 1.04 -23.82
CA LEU A 18 33.26 -0.33 -23.29
C LEU A 18 32.82 -1.35 -24.33
N PHE A 19 31.73 -1.06 -25.07
CA PHE A 19 31.27 -1.94 -26.14
C PHE A 19 32.29 -2.02 -27.29
N GLY A 20 32.99 -0.91 -27.55
CA GLY A 20 34.14 -0.86 -28.47
C GLY A 20 35.28 -1.79 -28.01
N LEU A 21 35.74 -1.65 -26.76
CA LEU A 21 36.77 -2.51 -26.16
C LEU A 21 36.40 -3.99 -26.20
N ILE A 22 35.16 -4.36 -25.86
CA ILE A 22 34.69 -5.76 -25.93
C ILE A 22 34.74 -6.26 -27.37
N THR A 23 34.31 -5.45 -28.35
CA THR A 23 34.39 -5.81 -29.77
C THR A 23 35.83 -5.98 -30.24
N MET A 24 36.76 -5.16 -29.73
CA MET A 24 38.18 -5.26 -30.03
C MET A 24 38.80 -6.52 -29.43
N ILE A 25 38.43 -6.89 -28.20
CA ILE A 25 38.80 -8.15 -27.54
C ILE A 25 38.34 -9.35 -28.38
N GLU A 26 37.07 -9.38 -28.78
CA GLU A 26 36.51 -10.48 -29.57
C GLU A 26 37.18 -10.65 -30.94
N LYS A 27 37.54 -9.54 -31.59
CA LYS A 27 38.27 -9.56 -32.85
C LYS A 27 39.71 -10.04 -32.65
N ALA A 28 40.39 -9.51 -31.64
CA ALA A 28 41.79 -9.84 -31.37
C ALA A 28 41.98 -11.30 -30.92
N ALA A 29 41.04 -11.85 -30.16
CA ALA A 29 41.06 -13.25 -29.70
C ALA A 29 40.99 -14.26 -30.86
N ARG A 30 40.49 -13.87 -32.05
CA ARG A 30 40.42 -14.74 -33.24
C ARG A 30 41.74 -14.88 -33.99
N THR A 31 42.69 -13.99 -33.74
CA THR A 31 43.96 -13.90 -34.48
C THR A 31 45.18 -14.15 -33.58
N VAL A 32 44.97 -14.67 -32.37
CA VAL A 32 46.07 -15.05 -31.46
C VAL A 32 46.78 -16.31 -31.96
N CYS A 33 48.08 -16.40 -31.69
CA CYS A 33 48.90 -17.56 -32.06
C CYS A 33 49.42 -18.32 -30.83
N ARG A 34 49.06 -17.89 -29.62
CA ARG A 34 49.46 -18.47 -28.31
C ARG A 34 48.32 -18.33 -27.31
N ASN A 35 48.29 -19.20 -26.30
CA ASN A 35 47.31 -19.20 -25.22
C ASN A 35 45.86 -19.09 -25.74
N GLU A 36 45.57 -19.78 -26.85
CA GLU A 36 44.32 -19.64 -27.60
C GLU A 36 43.08 -19.92 -26.74
N GLU A 37 43.17 -20.92 -25.87
CA GLU A 37 42.09 -21.31 -24.97
C GLU A 37 41.78 -20.21 -23.94
N ALA A 38 42.80 -19.68 -23.26
CA ALA A 38 42.62 -18.60 -22.30
C ALA A 38 42.12 -17.30 -22.97
N CYS A 39 42.61 -16.99 -24.18
CA CYS A 39 42.14 -15.84 -24.96
C CYS A 39 40.68 -16.00 -25.41
N ARG A 40 40.26 -17.22 -25.80
CA ARG A 40 38.85 -17.54 -26.10
C ARG A 40 37.97 -17.37 -24.86
N GLN A 41 38.41 -17.87 -23.71
CA GLN A 41 37.67 -17.70 -22.46
C GLN A 41 37.48 -16.22 -22.08
N ILE A 42 38.52 -15.39 -22.25
CA ILE A 42 38.42 -13.94 -22.02
C ILE A 42 37.38 -13.32 -22.96
N SER A 43 37.40 -13.70 -24.24
CA SER A 43 36.40 -13.25 -25.22
C SER A 43 34.97 -13.63 -24.79
N ASP A 44 34.75 -14.85 -24.30
CA ASP A 44 33.44 -15.30 -23.84
C ASP A 44 32.96 -14.50 -22.62
N ARG A 45 33.85 -14.26 -21.63
CA ARG A 45 33.51 -13.42 -20.47
C ARG A 45 33.20 -11.97 -20.88
N ALA A 46 33.92 -11.44 -21.88
CA ALA A 46 33.67 -10.10 -22.40
C ALA A 46 32.28 -10.01 -23.06
N SER A 47 31.88 -11.05 -23.80
CA SER A 47 30.55 -11.16 -24.40
C SER A 47 29.45 -11.24 -23.32
N MET A 48 29.65 -12.03 -22.26
CA MET A 48 28.71 -12.08 -21.13
C MET A 48 28.54 -10.71 -20.45
N ILE A 49 29.63 -9.95 -20.31
CA ILE A 49 29.60 -8.57 -19.78
C ILE A 49 28.79 -7.66 -20.72
N ARG A 50 28.99 -7.78 -22.04
CA ARG A 50 28.19 -7.03 -23.05
C ARG A 50 26.71 -7.31 -22.89
N ASP A 51 26.30 -8.58 -22.81
CA ASP A 51 24.89 -8.95 -22.66
C ASP A 51 24.29 -8.38 -21.38
N ARG A 52 25.03 -8.40 -20.26
CA ARG A 52 24.59 -7.83 -18.99
C ARG A 52 24.47 -6.31 -19.05
N LEU A 53 25.43 -5.62 -19.66
CA LEU A 53 25.38 -4.16 -19.86
C LEU A 53 24.21 -3.75 -20.76
N GLN A 54 23.95 -4.50 -21.84
CA GLN A 54 22.79 -4.26 -22.70
C GLN A 54 21.47 -4.48 -21.96
N GLN A 55 21.39 -5.54 -21.15
CA GLN A 55 20.22 -5.77 -20.30
C GLN A 55 20.03 -4.62 -19.31
N LEU A 56 21.08 -4.13 -18.64
CA LEU A 56 21.01 -3.01 -17.71
C LEU A 56 20.56 -1.69 -18.39
N GLN A 57 21.00 -1.44 -19.62
CA GLN A 57 20.53 -0.32 -20.45
C GLN A 57 19.03 -0.37 -20.75
N GLN A 58 18.46 -1.57 -20.86
CA GLN A 58 17.03 -1.74 -21.15
C GLN A 58 16.14 -1.52 -19.93
N VAL A 59 16.60 -1.86 -18.71
CA VAL A 59 15.76 -1.82 -17.50
C VAL A 59 15.91 -0.56 -16.66
N SER A 60 16.80 0.35 -17.00
CA SER A 60 17.05 1.52 -16.16
C SER A 60 17.55 2.73 -16.95
N ARG A 61 17.09 3.94 -16.56
CA ARG A 61 17.70 5.23 -16.93
C ARG A 61 19.03 5.48 -16.19
N PHE A 62 19.68 4.43 -15.72
CA PHE A 62 20.89 4.42 -14.88
C PHE A 62 22.06 5.21 -15.49
N PHE A 63 22.00 5.48 -16.79
CA PHE A 63 23.01 6.22 -17.55
C PHE A 63 22.82 7.74 -17.55
N GLU A 64 21.79 8.30 -16.90
CA GLU A 64 21.50 9.75 -16.91
C GLU A 64 22.28 10.57 -15.87
N HIS A 65 22.87 9.95 -14.83
CA HIS A 65 23.61 10.65 -13.76
C HIS A 65 25.14 10.39 -13.77
N PRO A 66 26.00 11.43 -13.83
CA PRO A 66 27.47 11.30 -13.91
C PRO A 66 28.15 10.55 -12.75
N GLU A 67 27.59 10.58 -11.54
CA GLU A 67 28.20 9.98 -10.35
C GLU A 67 28.09 8.44 -10.31
N MET A 68 27.13 7.87 -11.02
CA MET A 68 26.88 6.42 -11.12
C MET A 68 27.93 5.70 -11.99
N TRP A 69 28.82 6.45 -12.65
CA TRP A 69 29.84 5.90 -13.55
C TRP A 69 31.18 5.57 -12.88
N LYS A 70 31.39 5.94 -11.61
CA LYS A 70 32.63 5.62 -10.87
C LYS A 70 33.00 4.12 -10.91
N PRO A 71 32.05 3.16 -10.78
CA PRO A 71 32.35 1.73 -10.92
C PRO A 71 32.79 1.33 -12.34
N THR A 72 32.25 1.96 -13.39
CA THR A 72 32.54 1.58 -14.79
C THR A 72 33.98 1.87 -15.23
N GLN A 73 34.70 2.75 -14.52
CA GLN A 73 36.13 2.99 -14.74
C GLN A 73 36.96 1.75 -14.40
N GLY A 74 36.61 1.01 -13.34
CA GLY A 74 37.26 -0.25 -12.97
C GLY A 74 37.03 -1.37 -14.00
N LEU A 75 35.83 -1.42 -14.58
CA LEU A 75 35.50 -2.35 -15.66
C LEU A 75 36.30 -2.02 -16.93
N LYS A 76 36.35 -0.74 -17.31
CA LYS A 76 37.16 -0.27 -18.45
C LYS A 76 38.64 -0.63 -18.29
N ALA A 77 39.20 -0.43 -17.10
CA ALA A 77 40.59 -0.80 -16.81
C ALA A 77 40.81 -2.32 -16.94
N THR A 78 39.86 -3.13 -16.47
CA THR A 78 39.92 -4.59 -16.55
C THR A 78 39.88 -5.09 -18.00
N LEU A 79 38.93 -4.58 -18.79
CA LEU A 79 38.83 -4.89 -20.22
C LEU A 79 40.05 -4.38 -21.00
N GLY A 80 40.55 -3.19 -20.69
CA GLY A 80 41.74 -2.63 -21.32
C GLY A 80 43.03 -3.40 -21.01
N ARG A 81 43.12 -4.06 -19.84
CA ARG A 81 44.20 -5.01 -19.53
C ARG A 81 44.04 -6.30 -20.32
N ALA A 82 42.83 -6.89 -20.32
CA ALA A 82 42.53 -8.12 -21.05
C ALA A 82 42.82 -7.98 -22.56
N TYR A 83 42.46 -6.83 -23.16
CA TYR A 83 42.75 -6.54 -24.55
C TYR A 83 44.27 -6.52 -24.84
N ARG A 84 45.06 -5.85 -23.99
CA ARG A 84 46.53 -5.79 -24.15
C ARG A 84 47.17 -7.18 -24.11
N LEU A 85 46.77 -8.01 -23.14
CA LEU A 85 47.26 -9.39 -23.01
C LEU A 85 46.94 -10.23 -24.26
N ILE A 86 45.75 -10.04 -24.84
CA ILE A 86 45.36 -10.72 -26.09
C ILE A 86 46.23 -10.25 -27.26
N ILE A 87 46.54 -8.96 -27.36
CA ILE A 87 47.46 -8.44 -28.39
C ILE A 87 48.87 -9.01 -28.22
N ASP A 88 49.37 -9.12 -26.99
CA ASP A 88 50.68 -9.74 -26.73
C ASP A 88 50.70 -11.23 -27.15
N CYS A 89 49.56 -11.92 -27.08
CA CYS A 89 49.39 -13.29 -27.59
C CYS A 89 49.33 -13.39 -29.13
N GLN A 90 49.27 -12.28 -29.86
CA GLN A 90 49.37 -12.22 -31.33
C GLN A 90 50.82 -12.10 -31.81
N HIS A 91 51.71 -11.52 -31.00
CA HIS A 91 53.09 -11.28 -31.41
C HIS A 91 53.97 -12.52 -31.20
N SER A 92 54.60 -13.01 -32.28
CA SER A 92 55.51 -14.16 -32.23
C SER A 92 56.97 -13.76 -32.45
N SER A 93 57.64 -13.27 -31.41
CA SER A 93 59.10 -13.23 -31.34
C SER A 93 59.66 -14.54 -30.79
N TYR A 94 60.81 -14.99 -31.32
CA TYR A 94 61.54 -16.21 -30.89
C TYR A 94 62.16 -16.03 -29.49
N ALA A 95 62.63 -14.81 -29.15
CA ALA A 95 63.17 -14.47 -27.83
C ALA A 95 62.09 -14.46 -26.73
N TYR A 96 60.84 -14.15 -27.11
CA TYR A 96 59.69 -14.12 -26.20
C TYR A 96 59.15 -15.53 -25.88
N LYS A 97 59.46 -16.56 -26.68
CA LYS A 97 59.06 -17.96 -26.42
C LYS A 97 59.76 -18.59 -25.23
N PHE A 98 60.94 -18.09 -24.85
CA PHE A 98 61.83 -18.80 -23.93
C PHE A 98 61.75 -18.27 -22.47
N CYS A 99 61.37 -17.01 -22.25
CA CYS A 99 61.48 -16.39 -20.92
C CYS A 99 60.17 -15.86 -20.31
N TRP A 100 59.05 -15.79 -21.04
CA TRP A 100 57.84 -15.05 -20.59
C TRP A 100 56.51 -15.81 -20.76
N GLY A 101 56.53 -17.11 -21.08
CA GLY A 101 55.33 -17.90 -21.36
C GLY A 101 54.46 -18.23 -20.14
N SER A 102 55.07 -18.48 -18.98
CA SER A 102 54.36 -18.72 -17.71
C SER A 102 53.69 -17.45 -17.20
N ASP A 103 54.42 -16.33 -17.25
CA ASP A 103 54.01 -15.07 -16.64
C ASP A 103 52.77 -14.50 -17.34
N ILE A 104 52.67 -14.66 -18.66
CA ILE A 104 51.47 -14.27 -19.42
C ILE A 104 50.27 -15.16 -19.11
N ALA A 105 50.49 -16.46 -18.88
CA ALA A 105 49.40 -17.37 -18.54
C ALA A 105 48.78 -17.01 -17.17
N ASP A 106 49.62 -16.68 -16.19
CA ASP A 106 49.18 -16.22 -14.87
C ASP A 106 48.44 -14.86 -14.96
N GLU A 107 48.93 -13.95 -15.81
CA GLU A 107 48.26 -12.67 -16.08
C GLU A 107 46.90 -12.83 -16.79
N LEU A 108 46.79 -13.78 -17.72
CA LEU A 108 45.52 -14.13 -18.39
C LEU A 108 44.52 -14.74 -17.39
N GLU A 109 44.96 -15.59 -16.46
CA GLU A 109 44.11 -16.14 -15.41
C GLU A 109 43.63 -15.06 -14.43
N SER A 110 44.52 -14.13 -14.06
CA SER A 110 44.19 -12.96 -13.24
C SER A 110 43.15 -12.06 -13.92
N ALA A 111 43.29 -11.83 -15.24
CA ALA A 111 42.32 -11.07 -16.03
C ALA A 111 40.95 -11.77 -16.08
N LEU A 112 40.92 -13.10 -16.26
CA LEU A 112 39.70 -13.91 -16.21
C LEU A 112 38.97 -13.77 -14.87
N LYS A 113 39.68 -13.92 -13.74
CA LYS A 113 39.11 -13.75 -12.39
C LYS A 113 38.52 -12.36 -12.19
N GLY A 114 39.20 -11.32 -12.68
CA GLY A 114 38.70 -9.95 -12.63
C GLY A 114 37.41 -9.77 -13.43
N MET A 115 37.32 -10.38 -14.62
CA MET A 115 36.12 -10.32 -15.45
C MET A 115 34.95 -11.13 -14.88
N ASP A 116 35.22 -12.28 -14.25
CA ASP A 116 34.21 -13.08 -13.56
C ASP A 116 33.63 -12.33 -12.35
N ALA A 117 34.48 -11.63 -11.58
CA ALA A 117 34.03 -10.76 -10.49
C ALA A 117 33.13 -9.61 -10.99
N TRP A 118 33.47 -9.01 -12.14
CA TRP A 118 32.63 -7.99 -12.78
C TRP A 118 31.32 -8.54 -13.30
N ASN A 119 31.33 -9.73 -13.90
CA ASN A 119 30.11 -10.43 -14.27
C ASN A 119 29.22 -10.57 -13.03
N GLN A 120 29.72 -11.17 -11.94
CA GLN A 120 28.94 -11.34 -10.70
C GLN A 120 28.42 -10.02 -10.15
N HIS A 121 29.25 -8.97 -10.14
CA HIS A 121 28.86 -7.63 -9.71
C HIS A 121 27.73 -7.06 -10.57
N LEU A 122 27.82 -7.13 -11.90
CA LEU A 122 26.77 -6.66 -12.82
C LEU A 122 25.46 -7.44 -12.66
N THR A 123 25.52 -8.73 -12.31
CA THR A 123 24.33 -9.51 -11.95
C THR A 123 23.70 -8.99 -10.66
N ASN A 124 24.50 -8.74 -9.62
CA ASN A 124 23.99 -8.21 -8.36
C ASN A 124 23.41 -6.80 -8.55
N VAL A 125 24.06 -5.93 -9.33
CA VAL A 125 23.55 -4.60 -9.68
C VAL A 125 22.24 -4.69 -10.46
N LYS A 126 22.08 -5.65 -11.37
CA LYS A 126 20.80 -5.89 -12.06
C LYS A 126 19.71 -6.32 -11.07
N VAL A 127 20.04 -7.18 -10.11
CA VAL A 127 19.12 -7.57 -9.03
C VAL A 127 18.77 -6.36 -8.17
N ASP A 128 19.72 -5.51 -7.79
CA ASP A 128 19.51 -4.32 -6.97
C ASP A 128 18.74 -3.20 -7.70
N ILE A 129 18.97 -3.03 -9.01
CA ILE A 129 18.24 -2.05 -9.84
C ILE A 129 16.82 -2.55 -10.11
N LEU A 130 16.65 -3.84 -10.42
CA LEU A 130 15.32 -4.45 -10.49
C LEU A 130 14.64 -4.35 -9.13
N PHE A 131 15.35 -4.61 -8.05
CA PHE A 131 14.84 -4.47 -6.69
C PHE A 131 14.46 -3.02 -6.39
N ASN A 132 15.25 -2.00 -6.74
CA ASN A 132 14.94 -0.59 -6.46
C ASN A 132 13.89 0.02 -7.41
N ALA A 133 13.93 -0.27 -8.72
CA ALA A 133 12.93 0.17 -9.67
C ALA A 133 11.58 -0.53 -9.48
N PHE A 134 11.59 -1.76 -8.96
CA PHE A 134 10.39 -2.53 -8.62
C PHE A 134 9.89 -2.25 -7.20
N THR A 135 10.78 -1.91 -6.26
CA THR A 135 10.41 -1.24 -5.02
C THR A 135 9.73 0.07 -5.35
N ILE A 136 10.12 0.84 -6.36
CA ILE A 136 9.35 2.03 -6.83
C ILE A 136 7.96 1.67 -7.39
N ILE A 137 7.75 0.48 -7.96
CA ILE A 137 6.43 0.03 -8.47
C ILE A 137 5.55 -0.45 -7.31
N VAL A 138 6.07 -1.29 -6.41
CA VAL A 138 5.36 -1.71 -5.19
C VAL A 138 5.18 -0.54 -4.22
N THR A 139 6.13 0.41 -4.16
CA THR A 139 6.01 1.72 -3.48
C THR A 139 5.39 2.82 -4.35
N ARG A 140 4.80 2.49 -5.50
CA ARG A 140 3.78 3.32 -6.16
C ARG A 140 2.40 2.72 -5.93
N GLU A 141 2.27 1.40 -5.97
CA GLU A 141 1.04 0.66 -5.67
C GLU A 141 0.65 0.64 -4.18
N LEU A 142 1.62 0.66 -3.25
CA LEU A 142 1.39 0.79 -1.81
C LEU A 142 1.49 2.23 -1.32
N HIS A 143 1.89 3.18 -2.15
CA HIS A 143 2.45 4.42 -1.66
C HIS A 143 2.11 5.61 -2.56
N GLY A 144 1.02 5.45 -3.33
CA GLY A 144 0.52 6.41 -4.31
C GLY A 144 0.60 7.84 -3.83
N ASN A 145 1.14 8.70 -4.70
CA ASN A 145 1.29 10.16 -4.60
C ASN A 145 0.64 10.76 -3.35
N ARG A 146 1.43 10.89 -2.29
CA ARG A 146 0.97 11.15 -0.93
C ARG A 146 1.02 12.65 -0.65
N ASN A 147 -0.07 13.17 -0.11
CA ASN A 147 -0.04 14.18 0.94
C ASN A 147 -0.94 13.67 2.07
N THR A 148 -0.42 12.80 2.95
CA THR A 148 -1.13 12.48 4.20
C THR A 148 -1.11 13.72 5.09
N ILE A 149 -2.29 14.19 5.45
CA ILE A 149 -2.51 15.38 6.27
C ILE A 149 -2.83 14.91 7.69
N LYS A 150 -2.03 15.34 8.67
CA LYS A 150 -2.33 15.10 10.09
C LYS A 150 -3.51 15.95 10.55
N GLN A 151 -4.20 15.54 11.61
CA GLN A 151 -5.30 16.34 12.16
C GLN A 151 -4.87 17.77 12.52
N ASP A 152 -3.70 17.94 13.14
CA ASP A 152 -3.16 19.26 13.49
C ASP A 152 -2.87 20.13 12.25
N GLU A 153 -2.47 19.48 11.17
CA GLU A 153 -2.27 20.14 9.87
C GLU A 153 -3.61 20.57 9.26
N VAL A 154 -4.67 19.76 9.38
CA VAL A 154 -6.03 20.15 8.97
C VAL A 154 -6.49 21.38 9.75
N LEU A 155 -6.32 21.38 11.09
CA LEU A 155 -6.67 22.51 11.95
C LEU A 155 -5.94 23.78 11.54
N ARG A 156 -4.63 23.67 11.28
CA ARG A 156 -3.81 24.81 10.85
C ARG A 156 -4.27 25.36 9.50
N ARG A 157 -4.47 24.51 8.48
CA ARG A 157 -4.98 24.94 7.17
C ARG A 157 -6.36 25.59 7.27
N GLN A 158 -7.25 25.03 8.10
CA GLN A 158 -8.57 25.61 8.36
C GLN A 158 -8.46 27.02 8.96
N ALA A 159 -7.56 27.22 9.94
CA ALA A 159 -7.31 28.53 10.54
C ALA A 159 -6.71 29.52 9.53
N ASP A 160 -5.71 29.09 8.75
CA ASP A 160 -5.04 29.90 7.73
C ASP A 160 -6.04 30.37 6.65
N ASP A 161 -6.85 29.46 6.10
CA ASP A 161 -7.87 29.77 5.09
C ASP A 161 -8.95 30.70 5.66
N THR A 162 -9.36 30.48 6.92
CA THR A 162 -10.33 31.35 7.62
C THR A 162 -9.78 32.75 7.81
N ALA A 163 -8.55 32.88 8.31
CA ALA A 163 -7.91 34.16 8.56
C ALA A 163 -7.74 34.96 7.25
N LYS A 164 -7.28 34.29 6.19
CA LYS A 164 -7.14 34.88 4.86
C LYS A 164 -8.46 35.43 4.33
N VAL A 165 -9.55 34.66 4.43
CA VAL A 165 -10.88 35.12 3.99
C VAL A 165 -11.38 36.26 4.87
N ALA A 166 -11.23 36.16 6.19
CA ALA A 166 -11.65 37.19 7.12
C ALA A 166 -10.99 38.54 6.84
N GLU A 167 -9.68 38.54 6.58
CA GLU A 167 -8.91 39.72 6.21
C GLU A 167 -9.37 40.31 4.86
N VAL A 168 -9.42 39.49 3.80
CA VAL A 168 -9.75 39.94 2.44
C VAL A 168 -11.19 40.46 2.34
N LEU A 169 -12.14 39.82 3.02
CA LEU A 169 -13.54 40.22 3.00
C LEU A 169 -13.90 41.24 4.10
N SER A 170 -12.95 41.57 5.00
CA SER A 170 -13.17 42.46 6.14
C SER A 170 -14.37 42.07 7.02
N ILE A 171 -14.50 40.77 7.29
CA ILE A 171 -15.54 40.19 8.17
C ILE A 171 -14.90 39.45 9.35
N PRO A 172 -15.59 39.28 10.49
CA PRO A 172 -15.04 38.51 11.61
C PRO A 172 -14.76 37.04 11.20
N PRO A 173 -13.69 36.41 11.74
CA PRO A 173 -13.29 35.04 11.40
C PRO A 173 -14.40 34.00 11.53
N ALA A 174 -15.29 34.17 12.52
CA ALA A 174 -16.45 33.29 12.73
C ALA A 174 -17.38 33.21 11.50
N PHE A 175 -17.58 34.34 10.81
CA PHE A 175 -18.40 34.40 9.59
C PHE A 175 -17.64 33.86 8.37
N ALA A 176 -16.33 34.09 8.28
CA ALA A 176 -15.50 33.48 7.25
C ALA A 176 -15.53 31.93 7.36
N ALA A 177 -15.34 31.38 8.57
CA ALA A 177 -15.44 29.96 8.84
C ALA A 177 -16.85 29.39 8.58
N PHE A 178 -17.89 30.21 8.75
CA PHE A 178 -19.26 29.84 8.41
C PHE A 178 -19.51 29.80 6.89
N LEU A 179 -18.85 30.65 6.11
CA LEU A 179 -18.97 30.73 4.64
C LEU A 179 -18.18 29.63 3.92
N LEU A 180 -16.94 29.39 4.34
CA LEU A 180 -15.99 28.50 3.67
C LEU A 180 -16.50 27.08 3.34
N PRO A 181 -17.27 26.39 4.22
CA PRO A 181 -17.84 25.08 3.89
C PRO A 181 -18.71 25.09 2.62
N ARG A 182 -19.45 26.18 2.36
CA ARG A 182 -20.33 26.31 1.17
C ARG A 182 -19.53 26.38 -0.13
N TYR A 183 -18.30 26.86 -0.03
CA TYR A 183 -17.34 27.02 -1.11
C TYR A 183 -16.29 25.91 -1.12
N ARG A 184 -16.61 24.77 -0.51
CA ARG A 184 -15.76 23.58 -0.49
C ARG A 184 -14.35 23.82 0.06
N TRP A 185 -14.23 24.77 0.98
CA TRP A 185 -12.95 25.25 1.52
C TRP A 185 -11.98 25.74 0.42
N ILE A 186 -12.50 26.32 -0.66
CA ILE A 186 -11.72 26.97 -1.71
C ILE A 186 -11.85 28.48 -1.52
N ALA A 187 -10.89 29.07 -0.81
CA ALA A 187 -10.92 30.50 -0.45
C ALA A 187 -11.07 31.43 -1.66
N SER A 188 -10.38 31.13 -2.78
CA SER A 188 -10.49 31.92 -4.00
C SER A 188 -11.91 31.89 -4.59
N SER A 189 -12.59 30.74 -4.56
CA SER A 189 -13.96 30.63 -5.09
C SER A 189 -14.95 31.49 -4.30
N LEU A 190 -14.79 31.59 -2.98
CA LEU A 190 -15.59 32.49 -2.15
C LEU A 190 -15.27 33.95 -2.45
N GLN A 191 -13.99 34.29 -2.59
CA GLN A 191 -13.54 35.65 -2.90
C GLN A 191 -14.08 36.11 -4.25
N ASP A 192 -13.96 35.29 -5.29
CA ASP A 192 -14.45 35.59 -6.64
C ASP A 192 -15.97 35.85 -6.62
N ASP A 193 -16.74 35.01 -5.95
CA ASP A 193 -18.20 35.17 -5.81
C ASP A 193 -18.58 36.41 -4.99
N TRP A 194 -17.84 36.69 -3.91
CA TRP A 194 -18.07 37.87 -3.07
C TRP A 194 -17.82 39.16 -3.84
N PHE A 195 -16.72 39.25 -4.59
CA PHE A 195 -16.40 40.45 -5.38
C PHE A 195 -17.29 40.59 -6.62
N SER A 196 -17.88 39.49 -7.10
CA SER A 196 -18.85 39.51 -8.20
C SER A 196 -20.23 40.00 -7.76
N ASP A 197 -20.75 39.49 -6.62
CA ASP A 197 -22.06 39.86 -6.07
C ASP A 197 -22.11 39.67 -4.55
N GLU A 198 -21.59 40.65 -3.82
CA GLU A 198 -21.51 40.65 -2.36
C GLU A 198 -22.89 40.51 -1.70
N ARG A 199 -23.91 41.21 -2.23
CA ARG A 199 -25.26 41.20 -1.65
C ARG A 199 -25.86 39.80 -1.67
N ARG A 200 -25.76 39.11 -2.81
CA ARG A 200 -26.23 37.73 -2.95
C ARG A 200 -25.54 36.79 -1.95
N VAL A 201 -24.22 36.92 -1.77
CA VAL A 201 -23.48 36.06 -0.83
C VAL A 201 -23.88 36.36 0.62
N ARG A 202 -24.03 37.64 0.98
CA ARG A 202 -24.50 38.07 2.30
C ARG A 202 -25.91 37.58 2.60
N ASP A 203 -26.85 37.75 1.67
CA ASP A 203 -28.24 37.32 1.84
C ASP A 203 -28.36 35.80 2.01
N ALA A 204 -27.66 35.03 1.17
CA ALA A 204 -27.67 33.57 1.24
C ALA A 204 -27.09 33.04 2.57
N ALA A 205 -26.10 33.75 3.11
CA ALA A 205 -25.45 33.38 4.36
C ALA A 205 -26.09 34.03 5.59
N GLY A 206 -27.04 34.95 5.47
CA GLY A 206 -27.66 35.61 6.61
C GLY A 206 -26.79 36.68 7.27
N LEU A 207 -25.98 37.39 6.48
CA LEU A 207 -25.20 38.55 6.92
C LEU A 207 -25.98 39.85 6.64
N PRO A 208 -25.65 40.98 7.31
CA PRO A 208 -26.28 42.28 7.04
C PRO A 208 -26.11 42.71 5.59
N ALA A 209 -27.22 42.98 4.90
CA ALA A 209 -27.27 43.34 3.48
C ALA A 209 -26.74 44.75 3.16
N ASP A 210 -26.68 45.61 4.18
CA ASP A 210 -26.21 47.00 4.10
C ASP A 210 -24.68 47.13 4.07
N GLY A 211 -23.96 46.01 4.11
CA GLY A 211 -22.50 46.00 4.16
C GLY A 211 -21.93 46.10 5.58
N GLY A 212 -22.79 46.22 6.60
CA GLY A 212 -22.38 46.34 7.99
C GLY A 212 -21.53 45.15 8.47
N VAL A 213 -20.68 45.40 9.47
CA VAL A 213 -19.88 44.34 10.12
C VAL A 213 -20.84 43.44 10.89
N PRO A 214 -20.93 42.14 10.57
CA PRO A 214 -21.85 41.24 11.24
C PRO A 214 -21.43 41.00 12.69
N VAL A 215 -22.42 40.91 13.59
CA VAL A 215 -22.20 40.68 15.02
C VAL A 215 -22.39 39.20 15.33
N ALA A 216 -21.34 38.54 15.83
CA ALA A 216 -21.37 37.10 16.10
C ALA A 216 -22.33 36.71 17.23
N THR A 217 -22.37 37.52 18.29
CA THR A 217 -23.32 37.37 19.40
C THR A 217 -23.49 38.70 20.15
N ALA A 218 -24.70 38.97 20.65
CA ALA A 218 -24.98 40.14 21.47
C ALA A 218 -25.82 39.75 22.68
N LEU A 219 -25.53 40.34 23.84
CA LEU A 219 -26.35 40.22 25.04
C LEU A 219 -27.40 41.35 25.10
N SER A 220 -28.55 41.07 25.69
CA SER A 220 -29.60 42.07 25.87
C SER A 220 -29.18 43.22 26.80
N ALA A 221 -29.42 44.46 26.37
CA ALA A 221 -29.12 45.65 27.17
C ALA A 221 -30.20 45.96 28.23
N SER A 222 -31.40 45.41 28.06
CA SER A 222 -32.56 45.59 28.94
C SER A 222 -33.24 44.25 29.20
N PRO A 223 -34.15 44.16 30.19
CA PRO A 223 -34.97 42.97 30.38
C PRO A 223 -35.76 42.63 29.11
N LEU A 224 -35.78 41.36 28.72
CA LEU A 224 -36.48 40.86 27.54
C LEU A 224 -37.14 39.51 27.82
N ALA A 225 -38.31 39.28 27.23
CA ALA A 225 -38.95 37.99 27.21
C ALA A 225 -38.34 37.09 26.13
N CYS A 226 -38.04 35.84 26.47
CA CYS A 226 -37.57 34.86 25.49
C CYS A 226 -38.75 34.33 24.67
N ALA A 227 -38.68 34.39 23.34
CA ALA A 227 -39.78 33.96 22.47
C ALA A 227 -39.97 32.42 22.37
N ILE A 228 -39.12 31.62 23.05
CA ILE A 228 -39.22 30.15 23.05
C ILE A 228 -39.87 29.65 24.34
N CYS A 229 -39.36 30.04 25.51
CA CYS A 229 -39.92 29.63 26.81
C CYS A 229 -40.93 30.63 27.40
N PHE A 230 -41.04 31.82 26.81
CA PHE A 230 -41.93 32.92 27.25
C PHE A 230 -41.60 33.56 28.60
N ASP A 231 -40.51 33.15 29.26
CA ASP A 231 -40.04 33.76 30.50
C ASP A 231 -39.32 35.10 30.26
N THR A 232 -39.39 35.99 31.25
CA THR A 232 -38.68 37.29 31.24
C THR A 232 -37.35 37.17 31.97
N PHE A 233 -36.29 37.63 31.31
CA PHE A 233 -34.94 37.58 31.82
C PHE A 233 -34.37 39.00 31.96
N PRO A 234 -33.52 39.27 32.98
CA PRO A 234 -32.87 40.56 33.13
C PRO A 234 -31.86 40.80 32.00
N ALA A 235 -31.41 42.06 31.89
CA ALA A 235 -30.34 42.43 30.97
C ALA A 235 -29.11 41.52 31.13
N GLY A 236 -28.50 41.13 30.02
CA GLY A 236 -27.33 40.25 30.00
C GLY A 236 -27.64 38.75 30.10
N ARG A 237 -28.91 38.34 30.22
CA ARG A 237 -29.31 36.92 30.35
C ARG A 237 -30.01 36.34 29.13
N THR A 238 -30.17 37.14 28.08
CA THR A 238 -30.61 36.68 26.77
C THR A 238 -29.63 37.12 25.70
N ARG A 239 -29.57 36.35 24.62
CA ARG A 239 -28.55 36.43 23.60
C ARG A 239 -29.16 36.44 22.21
N SER A 240 -28.57 37.20 21.31
CA SER A 240 -28.90 37.29 19.89
C SER A 240 -27.74 36.79 19.02
N ALA A 241 -28.08 36.30 17.83
CA ALA A 241 -27.15 35.98 16.73
C ALA A 241 -26.82 37.22 15.86
N GLY A 242 -26.85 38.43 16.45
CA GLY A 242 -26.64 39.69 15.73
C GLY A 242 -27.87 40.24 15.00
N CYS A 243 -29.04 39.61 15.17
CA CYS A 243 -30.33 40.11 14.70
C CYS A 243 -31.16 40.72 15.85
N SER A 244 -32.41 41.09 15.60
CA SER A 244 -33.33 41.63 16.62
C SER A 244 -33.89 40.59 17.60
N HIS A 245 -33.63 39.30 17.37
CA HIS A 245 -34.22 38.21 18.16
C HIS A 245 -33.30 37.78 19.31
N TYR A 246 -33.86 37.71 20.52
CA TYR A 246 -33.13 37.33 21.74
C TYR A 246 -33.77 36.11 22.40
N TYR A 247 -32.93 35.18 22.85
CA TYR A 247 -33.35 33.97 23.57
C TYR A 247 -32.47 33.74 24.80
N CYS A 248 -33.01 33.10 25.84
CA CYS A 248 -32.21 32.76 27.02
C CYS A 248 -31.18 31.68 26.69
N ASP A 249 -30.13 31.59 27.50
CA ASP A 249 -29.03 30.62 27.27
C ASP A 249 -29.53 29.15 27.28
N GLU A 250 -30.59 28.84 28.05
CA GLU A 250 -31.16 27.48 28.09
C GLU A 250 -31.87 27.11 26.79
N CYS A 251 -32.66 28.02 26.20
CA CYS A 251 -33.30 27.78 24.91
C CYS A 251 -32.27 27.69 23.78
N TRP A 252 -31.24 28.53 23.80
CA TRP A 252 -30.11 28.40 22.87
C TRP A 252 -29.40 27.05 23.00
N ARG A 253 -29.13 26.62 24.23
CA ARG A 253 -28.51 25.31 24.50
C ARG A 253 -29.37 24.16 23.97
N GLY A 254 -30.69 24.22 24.18
CA GLY A 254 -31.63 23.23 23.65
C GLY A 254 -31.63 23.20 22.12
N TYR A 255 -31.66 24.37 21.48
CA TYR A 255 -31.62 24.50 20.02
C TYR A 255 -30.31 23.96 19.43
N VAL A 256 -29.16 24.34 19.98
CA VAL A 256 -27.85 23.84 19.55
C VAL A 256 -27.73 22.34 19.76
N ARG A 257 -28.18 21.80 20.91
CA ARG A 257 -28.18 20.37 21.18
C ARG A 257 -28.99 19.59 20.15
N ALA A 258 -30.19 20.05 19.82
CA ALA A 258 -31.03 19.42 18.80
C ALA A 258 -30.31 19.42 17.44
N ALA A 259 -29.78 20.57 17.03
CA ALA A 259 -29.05 20.70 15.77
C ALA A 259 -27.79 19.82 15.69
N VAL A 260 -27.01 19.74 16.76
CA VAL A 260 -25.83 18.88 16.86
C VAL A 260 -26.24 17.40 16.83
N GLY A 261 -27.38 17.05 17.45
CA GLY A 261 -27.97 15.71 17.37
C GLY A 261 -28.35 15.30 15.95
N ASP A 262 -28.81 16.25 15.14
CA ASP A 262 -29.17 16.04 13.72
C ASP A 262 -27.95 15.93 12.78
N GLY A 263 -26.74 16.23 13.26
CA GLY A 263 -25.48 16.00 12.56
C GLY A 263 -24.80 17.26 11.97
N PRO A 264 -24.01 17.12 10.89
CA PRO A 264 -23.11 18.19 10.40
C PRO A 264 -23.80 19.48 9.95
N ARG A 265 -25.12 19.43 9.68
CA ARG A 265 -25.91 20.62 9.31
C ARG A 265 -25.93 21.70 10.40
N CYS A 266 -25.57 21.35 11.64
CA CYS A 266 -25.36 22.33 12.72
C CYS A 266 -24.34 23.43 12.36
N LEU A 267 -23.43 23.20 11.40
CA LEU A 267 -22.47 24.23 10.94
C LEU A 267 -23.10 25.34 10.08
N SER A 268 -24.36 25.17 9.67
CA SER A 268 -25.12 26.17 8.91
C SER A 268 -26.38 26.61 9.65
N LEU A 269 -26.35 26.65 10.99
CA LEU A 269 -27.49 27.11 11.78
C LEU A 269 -27.88 28.55 11.49
N ARG A 270 -29.18 28.79 11.57
CA ARG A 270 -29.81 30.11 11.49
C ARG A 270 -30.49 30.46 12.81
N CYS A 271 -30.86 31.72 12.97
CA CYS A 271 -31.71 32.19 14.06
C CYS A 271 -32.93 31.26 14.24
N PRO A 272 -33.34 30.93 15.48
CA PRO A 272 -34.54 30.14 15.74
C PRO A 272 -35.85 30.76 15.21
N ASP A 273 -35.85 32.06 14.89
CA ASP A 273 -37.02 32.71 14.28
C ASP A 273 -37.18 32.27 12.82
N PRO A 274 -38.31 31.67 12.41
CA PRO A 274 -38.50 31.13 11.05
C PRO A 274 -38.40 32.16 9.92
N CYS A 275 -38.64 33.44 10.21
CA CYS A 275 -38.56 34.53 9.25
C CYS A 275 -37.18 35.20 9.23
N CYS A 276 -36.24 34.74 10.04
CA CYS A 276 -34.91 35.32 10.17
C CYS A 276 -33.83 34.39 9.60
N SER A 277 -33.07 34.89 8.63
CA SER A 277 -31.96 34.15 8.03
C SER A 277 -30.62 34.33 8.73
N ALA A 278 -30.55 35.08 9.85
CA ALA A 278 -29.30 35.45 10.50
C ALA A 278 -28.45 34.22 10.87
N ALA A 279 -27.16 34.25 10.53
CA ALA A 279 -26.23 33.15 10.79
C ALA A 279 -25.95 32.95 12.28
N VAL A 280 -25.99 31.69 12.73
CA VAL A 280 -25.49 31.29 14.05
C VAL A 280 -24.07 30.75 13.87
N VAL A 281 -23.09 31.55 14.26
CA VAL A 281 -21.65 31.24 14.12
C VAL A 281 -21.07 30.62 15.39
N ARG A 282 -19.84 30.12 15.29
CA ARG A 282 -19.15 29.38 16.36
C ARG A 282 -19.16 30.10 17.71
N ASP A 283 -18.93 31.42 17.76
CA ASP A 283 -18.88 32.18 19.01
C ASP A 283 -20.17 32.08 19.83
N LEU A 284 -21.32 32.11 19.15
CA LEU A 284 -22.62 31.93 19.79
C LEU A 284 -22.80 30.50 20.28
N VAL A 285 -22.38 29.52 19.49
CA VAL A 285 -22.43 28.10 19.85
C VAL A 285 -21.55 27.83 21.08
N ASP A 286 -20.30 28.29 21.06
CA ASP A 286 -19.33 28.09 22.15
C ASP A 286 -19.79 28.80 23.45
N ALA A 287 -20.56 29.89 23.35
CA ALA A 287 -21.09 30.60 24.50
C ALA A 287 -22.27 29.88 25.20
N VAL A 288 -23.00 28.99 24.51
CA VAL A 288 -24.25 28.38 25.01
C VAL A 288 -24.19 26.86 25.13
N ALA A 289 -23.42 26.21 24.27
CA ALA A 289 -23.16 24.78 24.31
C ALA A 289 -22.28 24.43 25.51
N GLY A 290 -22.56 23.29 26.14
CA GLY A 290 -21.75 22.79 27.24
C GLY A 290 -21.51 21.29 27.10
N GLY A 291 -20.39 20.82 27.67
CA GLY A 291 -20.02 19.40 27.66
C GLY A 291 -19.95 18.80 26.27
N ASP A 292 -20.54 17.62 26.11
CA ASP A 292 -20.51 16.80 24.88
C ASP A 292 -21.00 17.54 23.62
N ASP A 293 -21.96 18.46 23.75
CA ASP A 293 -22.56 19.17 22.60
C ASP A 293 -21.52 20.09 21.93
N ALA A 294 -20.69 20.76 22.74
CA ALA A 294 -19.61 21.63 22.25
C ALA A 294 -18.51 20.82 21.56
N GLU A 295 -18.12 19.68 22.13
CA GLU A 295 -17.12 18.79 21.53
C GLU A 295 -17.62 18.21 20.20
N ARG A 296 -18.89 17.82 20.10
CA ARG A 296 -19.50 17.32 18.87
C ARG A 296 -19.54 18.40 17.79
N TYR A 297 -19.95 19.62 18.12
CA TYR A 297 -19.91 20.75 17.19
C TYR A 297 -18.48 21.01 16.69
N ALA A 298 -17.50 21.04 17.61
CA ALA A 298 -16.09 21.22 17.26
C ALA A 298 -15.58 20.13 16.32
N ARG A 299 -15.97 18.88 16.55
CA ARG A 299 -15.66 17.74 15.67
C ARG A 299 -16.27 17.90 14.29
N PHE A 300 -17.54 18.30 14.18
CA PHE A 300 -18.16 18.56 12.87
C PHE A 300 -17.42 19.68 12.13
N ALA A 301 -17.11 20.78 12.80
CA ALA A 301 -16.39 21.90 12.20
C ALA A 301 -15.00 21.50 11.69
N LEU A 302 -14.22 20.75 12.48
CA LEU A 302 -12.94 20.19 12.04
C LEU A 302 -13.10 19.28 10.81
N ARG A 303 -14.07 18.36 10.86
CA ARG A 303 -14.29 17.40 9.78
C ARG A 303 -14.74 18.05 8.48
N SER A 304 -15.43 19.19 8.56
CA SER A 304 -15.91 19.92 7.38
C SER A 304 -14.80 20.31 6.41
N TYR A 305 -13.57 20.60 6.87
CA TYR A 305 -12.45 20.95 6.00
C TYR A 305 -12.16 19.86 4.96
N VAL A 306 -12.27 18.61 5.39
CA VAL A 306 -12.00 17.43 4.58
C VAL A 306 -13.26 16.98 3.84
N GLU A 307 -14.38 16.85 4.56
CA GLU A 307 -15.63 16.30 4.02
C GLU A 307 -16.25 17.22 2.96
N GLU A 308 -16.15 18.55 3.15
CA GLU A 308 -16.67 19.53 2.18
C GLU A 308 -15.65 19.88 1.09
N SER A 309 -14.45 19.28 1.06
CA SER A 309 -13.39 19.63 0.09
C SER A 309 -13.72 19.38 -1.39
N GLY A 310 -14.92 18.90 -1.69
CA GLY A 310 -15.32 18.47 -3.04
C GLY A 310 -14.69 17.16 -3.47
N GLY A 311 -14.25 16.34 -2.51
CA GLY A 311 -13.60 15.04 -2.76
C GLY A 311 -12.12 15.13 -3.09
N ARG A 312 -11.47 16.29 -2.91
CA ARG A 312 -10.00 16.47 -3.03
C ARG A 312 -9.24 15.84 -1.86
N ILE A 313 -9.86 15.85 -0.68
CA ILE A 313 -9.31 15.33 0.57
C ILE A 313 -10.31 14.33 1.14
N LYS A 314 -9.83 13.21 1.68
CA LYS A 314 -10.66 12.20 2.36
C LYS A 314 -10.04 11.78 3.68
N TRP A 315 -10.87 11.59 4.70
CA TRP A 315 -10.44 10.97 5.96
C TRP A 315 -10.03 9.51 5.71
N CYS A 316 -8.97 9.06 6.39
CA CYS A 316 -8.62 7.65 6.40
C CYS A 316 -9.72 6.85 7.12
N PRO A 317 -10.25 5.76 6.51
CA PRO A 317 -11.24 4.90 7.16
C PRO A 317 -10.63 3.89 8.15
N GLY A 318 -9.31 3.93 8.34
CA GLY A 318 -8.60 3.05 9.28
C GLY A 318 -9.10 3.25 10.72
N PRO A 319 -9.38 2.17 11.48
CA PRO A 319 -9.84 2.27 12.85
C PRO A 319 -8.90 3.11 13.72
N GLY A 320 -9.44 4.11 14.43
CA GLY A 320 -8.67 5.00 15.31
C GLY A 320 -7.74 5.99 14.59
N CYS A 321 -7.72 6.01 13.25
CA CYS A 321 -6.88 6.93 12.50
C CYS A 321 -7.53 8.31 12.36
N THR A 322 -6.77 9.36 12.67
CA THR A 322 -7.20 10.77 12.53
C THR A 322 -6.51 11.48 11.37
N HIS A 323 -5.84 10.74 10.49
CA HIS A 323 -5.21 11.31 9.31
C HIS A 323 -6.21 11.45 8.15
N ALA A 324 -6.00 12.46 7.32
CA ALA A 324 -6.63 12.61 6.02
C ALA A 324 -5.60 12.38 4.90
N VAL A 325 -6.08 12.11 3.69
CA VAL A 325 -5.26 11.95 2.49
C VAL A 325 -5.77 12.96 1.47
N GLU A 326 -4.87 13.75 0.89
CA GLU A 326 -5.13 14.65 -0.23
C GLU A 326 -4.67 13.99 -1.53
N PHE A 327 -5.55 13.95 -2.52
CA PHE A 327 -5.31 13.25 -3.78
C PHE A 327 -4.60 14.17 -4.78
N VAL A 328 -3.39 13.76 -5.17
CA VAL A 328 -2.55 14.43 -6.17
C VAL A 328 -2.52 13.56 -7.43
N GLY A 329 -3.60 13.56 -8.20
CA GLY A 329 -3.76 12.78 -9.42
C GLY A 329 -4.65 13.46 -10.46
N CYS A 330 -4.56 13.03 -11.72
CA CYS A 330 -5.39 13.54 -12.82
C CYS A 330 -6.74 12.80 -12.83
N ALA A 331 -7.85 13.50 -13.07
CA ALA A 331 -9.21 12.96 -12.97
C ALA A 331 -9.55 11.81 -13.95
N CYS A 332 -8.63 11.45 -14.84
CA CYS A 332 -8.78 10.38 -15.83
C CYS A 332 -8.34 8.99 -15.36
N ASP A 333 -7.81 8.85 -14.15
CA ASP A 333 -7.36 7.55 -13.62
C ASP A 333 -8.51 6.87 -12.84
N ASP A 334 -9.22 5.97 -13.51
CA ASP A 334 -10.30 5.18 -12.92
C ASP A 334 -9.76 4.33 -11.74
N ALA A 335 -10.17 4.69 -10.52
CA ALA A 335 -9.91 3.96 -9.26
C ALA A 335 -8.43 3.80 -8.85
N ALA A 336 -7.87 4.86 -8.28
CA ALA A 336 -6.62 4.78 -7.53
C ALA A 336 -6.86 4.29 -6.08
N ASP A 337 -6.23 3.19 -5.70
CA ASP A 337 -6.05 2.85 -4.29
C ASP A 337 -5.05 3.83 -3.66
N VAL A 338 -5.33 4.31 -2.46
CA VAL A 338 -4.44 5.18 -1.69
C VAL A 338 -4.06 4.51 -0.37
N LEU A 339 -2.84 4.77 0.12
CA LEU A 339 -2.37 4.30 1.42
C LEU A 339 -2.20 5.50 2.36
N CYS A 340 -2.81 5.41 3.52
CA CYS A 340 -2.57 6.36 4.60
C CYS A 340 -1.23 6.05 5.31
N ARG A 341 -0.63 7.05 5.96
CA ARG A 341 0.54 6.86 6.84
C ARG A 341 0.33 5.82 7.94
N CYS A 342 -0.90 5.54 8.36
CA CYS A 342 -1.21 4.44 9.28
C CYS A 342 -1.23 3.04 8.62
N ARG A 343 -0.77 2.90 7.38
CA ARG A 343 -0.75 1.65 6.58
C ARG A 343 -2.13 1.10 6.23
N HIS A 344 -3.20 1.84 6.52
CA HIS A 344 -4.53 1.51 6.03
C HIS A 344 -4.67 1.98 4.57
N GLY A 345 -5.05 1.06 3.69
CA GLY A 345 -5.26 1.31 2.27
C GLY A 345 -6.74 1.30 1.92
N PHE A 346 -7.20 2.27 1.15
CA PHE A 346 -8.59 2.37 0.71
C PHE A 346 -8.68 2.85 -0.74
N CYS A 347 -9.74 2.45 -1.42
CA CYS A 347 -10.03 2.91 -2.78
C CYS A 347 -10.49 4.37 -2.74
N TRP A 348 -9.84 5.25 -3.50
CA TRP A 348 -10.26 6.64 -3.57
C TRP A 348 -11.68 6.79 -4.11
N SER A 349 -12.09 5.95 -5.07
CA SER A 349 -13.41 6.09 -5.71
C SER A 349 -14.56 5.64 -4.83
N CYS A 350 -14.48 4.47 -4.20
CA CYS A 350 -15.59 3.90 -3.43
C CYS A 350 -15.44 4.00 -1.90
N GLY A 351 -14.24 4.29 -1.38
CA GLY A 351 -13.97 4.40 0.06
C GLY A 351 -13.80 3.07 0.80
N GLU A 352 -14.04 1.94 0.14
CA GLU A 352 -13.80 0.60 0.69
C GLU A 352 -12.30 0.30 0.81
N GLU A 353 -11.93 -0.77 1.52
CA GLU A 353 -10.54 -1.25 1.59
C GLU A 353 -9.93 -1.35 0.18
N ALA A 354 -8.65 -0.95 0.06
CA ALA A 354 -7.90 -1.01 -1.18
C ALA A 354 -8.07 -2.38 -1.84
N HIS A 355 -8.59 -2.37 -3.05
CA HIS A 355 -9.11 -3.56 -3.70
C HIS A 355 -8.62 -3.72 -5.13
N ARG A 356 -7.63 -2.93 -5.55
CA ARG A 356 -6.98 -3.12 -6.83
C ARG A 356 -6.35 -4.51 -6.87
N PRO A 357 -6.56 -5.25 -7.97
CA PRO A 357 -7.11 -4.81 -9.26
C PRO A 357 -8.61 -5.11 -9.49
N VAL A 358 -9.34 -5.53 -8.46
CA VAL A 358 -10.78 -5.79 -8.58
C VAL A 358 -11.55 -4.48 -8.71
N SER A 359 -12.52 -4.43 -9.62
CA SER A 359 -13.33 -3.22 -9.84
C SER A 359 -14.20 -2.86 -8.63
N CYS A 360 -14.49 -1.56 -8.45
CA CYS A 360 -15.46 -1.09 -7.44
C CYS A 360 -16.83 -1.78 -7.58
N GLY A 361 -17.24 -2.11 -8.82
CA GLY A 361 -18.50 -2.79 -9.10
C GLY A 361 -18.55 -4.20 -8.51
N THR A 362 -17.50 -5.00 -8.73
CA THR A 362 -17.37 -6.34 -8.16
C THR A 362 -17.31 -6.30 -6.64
N VAL A 363 -16.58 -5.34 -6.07
CA VAL A 363 -16.50 -5.12 -4.61
C VAL A 363 -17.88 -4.83 -4.03
N ARG A 364 -18.61 -3.88 -4.62
CA ARG A 364 -19.97 -3.53 -4.18
C ARG A 364 -20.90 -4.76 -4.24
N ALA A 365 -20.86 -5.51 -5.33
CA ALA A 365 -21.68 -6.72 -5.47
C ALA A 365 -21.37 -7.76 -4.39
N TRP A 366 -20.07 -8.00 -4.11
CA TRP A 366 -19.62 -8.93 -3.07
C TRP A 366 -20.07 -8.49 -1.68
N LEU A 367 -19.92 -7.21 -1.34
CA LEU A 367 -20.32 -6.68 -0.04
C LEU A 367 -21.84 -6.73 0.18
N VAL A 368 -22.64 -6.44 -0.85
CA VAL A 368 -24.11 -6.60 -0.79
C VAL A 368 -24.48 -8.06 -0.54
N LYS A 369 -23.84 -9.00 -1.24
CA LYS A 369 -24.06 -10.43 -1.03
C LYS A 369 -23.71 -10.88 0.40
N ASN A 370 -22.61 -10.37 0.95
CA ASN A 370 -22.21 -10.71 2.32
C ASN A 370 -23.19 -10.18 3.37
N LYS A 371 -23.86 -9.04 3.12
CA LYS A 371 -24.91 -8.52 4.01
C LYS A 371 -26.14 -9.44 3.99
N SER A 372 -26.55 -9.93 2.83
CA SER A 372 -27.73 -10.80 2.70
C SER A 372 -27.51 -12.20 3.27
N ASP A 373 -26.30 -12.73 3.24
CA ASP A 373 -25.97 -14.11 3.67
C ASP A 373 -25.30 -14.17 5.07
N SER A 374 -25.37 -13.08 5.85
CA SER A 374 -24.55 -12.84 7.06
C SER A 374 -24.69 -13.87 8.19
N GLU A 375 -25.88 -14.45 8.42
CA GLU A 375 -26.09 -15.49 9.45
C GLU A 375 -25.35 -16.80 9.09
N THR A 376 -25.41 -17.21 7.82
CA THR A 376 -24.70 -18.40 7.31
C THR A 376 -23.18 -18.17 7.28
N ALA A 377 -22.78 -16.93 7.02
CA ALA A 377 -21.39 -16.51 6.94
C ALA A 377 -20.71 -16.51 8.32
N ASN A 378 -21.40 -16.09 9.38
CA ASN A 378 -20.86 -16.05 10.76
C ASN A 378 -20.58 -17.45 11.33
N TRP A 379 -21.40 -18.46 11.01
CA TRP A 379 -21.18 -19.84 11.47
C TRP A 379 -19.88 -20.45 10.93
N VAL A 380 -19.51 -20.13 9.68
CA VAL A 380 -18.30 -20.64 9.02
C VAL A 380 -17.01 -20.06 9.60
N LEU A 381 -17.07 -18.88 10.22
CA LEU A 381 -15.90 -18.16 10.74
C LEU A 381 -15.47 -18.59 12.15
N ALA A 382 -15.87 -19.78 12.62
CA ALA A 382 -15.47 -20.30 13.92
C ALA A 382 -13.95 -20.15 14.15
N ASN A 383 -13.58 -19.39 15.18
CA ASN A 383 -12.18 -19.14 15.56
C ASN A 383 -11.50 -20.39 16.13
N THR A 384 -12.30 -21.39 16.50
CA THR A 384 -11.84 -22.69 16.98
C THR A 384 -12.23 -23.78 15.98
N LYS A 385 -11.26 -24.56 15.52
CA LYS A 385 -11.45 -25.73 14.65
C LYS A 385 -10.77 -26.96 15.24
N HIS A 386 -11.16 -28.16 14.81
CA HIS A 386 -10.62 -29.41 15.35
C HIS A 386 -9.48 -29.94 14.48
N CYS A 387 -8.44 -30.48 15.09
CA CYS A 387 -7.35 -31.16 14.36
C CYS A 387 -7.92 -32.34 13.53
N PRO A 388 -7.58 -32.48 12.25
CA PRO A 388 -8.08 -33.58 11.42
C PRO A 388 -7.55 -34.96 11.85
N LYS A 389 -6.41 -35.01 12.57
CA LYS A 389 -5.80 -36.26 13.07
C LYS A 389 -6.29 -36.66 14.46
N CYS A 390 -6.25 -35.76 15.43
CA CYS A 390 -6.55 -36.08 16.84
C CYS A 390 -7.83 -35.45 17.38
N ARG A 391 -8.55 -34.66 16.57
CA ARG A 391 -9.78 -33.95 16.95
C ARG A 391 -9.64 -32.97 18.11
N ARG A 392 -8.43 -32.65 18.58
CA ARG A 392 -8.21 -31.58 19.57
C ARG A 392 -8.70 -30.24 19.02
N ALA A 393 -9.43 -29.47 19.81
CA ALA A 393 -9.81 -28.09 19.49
C ALA A 393 -8.57 -27.19 19.46
N ILE A 394 -8.43 -26.39 18.40
CA ILE A 394 -7.33 -25.47 18.13
C ILE A 394 -7.92 -24.10 17.82
N GLU A 395 -7.46 -23.08 18.52
CA GLU A 395 -7.77 -21.68 18.23
C GLU A 395 -6.69 -21.09 17.30
N LYS A 396 -7.10 -20.30 16.30
CA LYS A 396 -6.15 -19.64 15.39
C LYS A 396 -5.67 -18.32 15.99
N ASN A 397 -4.40 -18.29 16.40
CA ASN A 397 -3.73 -17.11 16.97
C ASN A 397 -2.59 -16.54 16.09
N GLN A 398 -2.42 -17.08 14.89
CA GLN A 398 -1.38 -16.70 13.92
C GLN A 398 -2.04 -16.34 12.58
N GLY A 399 -1.36 -15.52 11.77
CA GLY A 399 -1.83 -15.09 10.47
C GLY A 399 -1.68 -16.17 9.40
N CYS A 400 -0.62 -16.98 9.45
CA CYS A 400 -0.39 -18.07 8.52
C CYS A 400 -1.51 -19.14 8.58
N ASN A 401 -1.87 -19.72 7.43
CA ASN A 401 -2.84 -20.82 7.40
C ASN A 401 -2.20 -22.19 7.65
N HIS A 402 -0.87 -22.26 7.78
CA HIS A 402 -0.17 -23.48 8.19
C HIS A 402 -0.24 -23.64 9.71
N ILE A 403 -0.88 -24.71 10.16
CA ILE A 403 -1.09 -25.00 11.57
C ILE A 403 -0.32 -26.26 11.95
N SER A 404 0.38 -26.17 13.07
CA SER A 404 1.05 -27.30 13.72
C SER A 404 0.24 -27.68 14.96
N CYS A 405 -0.34 -28.88 14.99
CA CYS A 405 -1.10 -29.34 16.15
C CYS A 405 -0.16 -29.48 17.36
N PRO A 406 -0.49 -28.89 18.53
CA PRO A 406 0.37 -28.96 19.70
C PRO A 406 0.70 -30.40 20.14
N PRO A 407 1.84 -30.61 20.82
CA PRO A 407 2.19 -31.91 21.40
C PRO A 407 1.06 -32.50 22.26
N PRO A 408 0.90 -33.84 22.26
CA PRO A 408 1.77 -34.84 21.62
C PRO A 408 1.47 -35.13 20.13
N CYS A 409 0.55 -34.39 19.47
CA CYS A 409 0.08 -34.78 18.13
C CYS A 409 1.07 -34.43 17.00
N GLY A 410 1.60 -33.21 16.97
CA GLY A 410 2.57 -32.74 15.98
C GLY A 410 2.10 -32.73 14.52
N HIS A 411 0.80 -32.91 14.24
CA HIS A 411 0.30 -32.95 12.86
C HIS A 411 0.23 -31.55 12.23
N HIS A 412 0.79 -31.42 11.02
CA HIS A 412 0.82 -30.18 10.26
C HIS A 412 -0.25 -30.17 9.15
N PHE A 413 -1.12 -29.16 9.12
CA PHE A 413 -2.22 -29.06 8.16
C PHE A 413 -2.59 -27.62 7.83
N CYS A 414 -3.36 -27.43 6.75
CA CYS A 414 -3.91 -26.12 6.38
C CYS A 414 -5.22 -25.82 7.15
N TRP A 415 -5.32 -24.63 7.75
CA TRP A 415 -6.50 -24.18 8.52
C TRP A 415 -7.80 -24.11 7.71
N LEU A 416 -7.71 -23.88 6.39
CA LEU A 416 -8.87 -23.72 5.52
C LEU A 416 -9.36 -25.06 4.97
N CYS A 417 -8.47 -25.89 4.44
CA CYS A 417 -8.86 -27.13 3.76
C CYS A 417 -8.60 -28.42 4.54
N PHE A 418 -7.96 -28.34 5.72
CA PHE A 418 -7.58 -29.48 6.57
C PHE A 418 -6.66 -30.53 5.93
N LYS A 419 -6.14 -30.28 4.73
CA LYS A 419 -5.17 -31.17 4.07
C LYS A 419 -3.78 -31.07 4.72
N PRO A 420 -2.96 -32.14 4.69
CA PRO A 420 -1.60 -32.13 5.21
C PRO A 420 -0.74 -31.03 4.57
N ALA A 421 0.01 -30.30 5.39
CA ALA A 421 0.93 -29.27 4.92
C ALA A 421 2.17 -29.88 4.23
N GLY A 422 2.71 -29.20 3.21
CA GLY A 422 3.95 -29.61 2.54
C GLY A 422 3.81 -30.56 1.34
N THR A 423 2.58 -30.95 0.95
CA THR A 423 2.36 -31.67 -0.30
C THR A 423 2.27 -30.70 -1.49
N THR A 424 3.09 -30.88 -2.52
CA THR A 424 3.11 -30.02 -3.73
C THR A 424 1.73 -29.89 -4.40
N ARG A 425 0.87 -30.92 -4.31
CA ARG A 425 -0.53 -30.88 -4.80
C ARG A 425 -1.54 -30.27 -3.80
N GLY A 426 -1.20 -30.16 -2.52
CA GLY A 426 -2.08 -29.61 -1.48
C GLY A 426 -2.25 -28.09 -1.56
N HIS A 427 -1.28 -27.39 -2.16
CA HIS A 427 -1.27 -25.93 -2.28
C HIS A 427 -2.26 -25.40 -3.34
N TYR A 428 -2.31 -26.00 -4.53
CA TYR A 428 -3.26 -25.65 -5.59
C TYR A 428 -4.70 -26.01 -5.22
N ALA A 429 -4.90 -27.20 -4.64
CA ALA A 429 -6.23 -27.71 -4.32
C ALA A 429 -6.90 -27.00 -3.12
N CYS A 430 -6.24 -26.02 -2.50
CA CYS A 430 -6.83 -25.17 -1.47
C CYS A 430 -7.40 -23.87 -2.04
N ALA A 431 -6.85 -23.36 -3.15
CA ALA A 431 -7.26 -22.11 -3.78
C ALA A 431 -8.43 -22.30 -4.77
N THR A 432 -8.48 -23.45 -5.45
CA THR A 432 -9.50 -23.76 -6.45
C THR A 432 -10.80 -24.31 -5.84
N TYR A 433 -11.93 -23.71 -6.21
CA TYR A 433 -13.25 -24.26 -5.90
C TYR A 433 -13.55 -25.45 -6.80
N THR A 434 -13.80 -26.61 -6.20
CA THR A 434 -14.30 -27.80 -6.89
C THR A 434 -15.72 -28.07 -6.40
N PRO A 435 -16.71 -28.13 -7.29
CA PRO A 435 -18.08 -28.38 -6.88
C PRO A 435 -18.23 -29.80 -6.29
N PRO A 436 -19.19 -30.01 -5.39
CA PRO A 436 -19.49 -31.32 -4.82
C PRO A 436 -19.77 -32.39 -5.90
N PRO A 437 -19.41 -33.67 -5.69
CA PRO A 437 -19.61 -34.73 -6.68
C PRO A 437 -21.06 -34.92 -7.14
N ASP A 438 -22.03 -34.62 -6.27
CA ASP A 438 -23.47 -34.71 -6.50
C ASP A 438 -24.04 -33.51 -7.28
N ALA A 439 -23.25 -32.45 -7.52
CA ALA A 439 -23.70 -31.25 -8.23
C ALA A 439 -24.09 -31.51 -9.70
N GLY A 440 -23.53 -32.53 -10.34
CA GLY A 440 -23.81 -32.92 -11.73
C GLY A 440 -24.83 -34.05 -11.91
N GLY A 441 -25.42 -34.56 -10.82
CA GLY A 441 -26.41 -35.64 -10.89
C GLY A 441 -27.72 -35.19 -11.56
N LYS A 442 -28.43 -36.11 -12.23
CA LYS A 442 -29.79 -35.85 -12.72
C LYS A 442 -30.72 -35.63 -11.52
N ALA A 443 -31.51 -34.57 -11.55
CA ALA A 443 -32.62 -34.38 -10.60
C ALA A 443 -33.85 -35.05 -11.17
N GLU A 444 -34.58 -35.80 -10.34
CA GLU A 444 -35.81 -36.48 -10.76
C GLU A 444 -36.99 -35.51 -10.71
N THR A 445 -36.93 -34.52 -9.80
CA THR A 445 -37.96 -33.48 -9.65
C THR A 445 -37.40 -32.06 -9.81
N LYS A 446 -38.29 -31.11 -10.13
CA LYS A 446 -37.94 -29.68 -10.20
C LYS A 446 -37.50 -29.14 -8.83
N GLU A 447 -38.11 -29.62 -7.76
CA GLU A 447 -37.78 -29.23 -6.38
C GLU A 447 -36.39 -29.70 -5.99
N GLU A 448 -36.02 -30.95 -6.32
CA GLU A 448 -34.66 -31.46 -6.12
C GLU A 448 -33.63 -30.67 -6.93
N ALA A 449 -33.96 -30.30 -8.17
CA ALA A 449 -33.08 -29.48 -9.01
C ALA A 449 -32.84 -28.11 -8.36
N THR A 450 -33.90 -27.44 -7.88
CA THR A 450 -33.80 -26.15 -7.19
C THR A 450 -33.02 -26.26 -5.88
N ALA A 451 -33.29 -27.28 -5.05
CA ALA A 451 -32.57 -27.50 -3.80
C ALA A 451 -31.08 -27.78 -4.04
N ARG A 452 -30.75 -28.60 -5.05
CA ARG A 452 -29.37 -28.89 -5.45
C ARG A 452 -28.64 -27.64 -5.94
N GLN A 453 -29.30 -26.84 -6.78
CA GLN A 453 -28.74 -25.57 -7.26
C GLN A 453 -28.51 -24.58 -6.11
N ALA A 454 -29.45 -24.48 -5.17
CA ALA A 454 -29.32 -23.64 -3.98
C ALA A 454 -28.12 -24.09 -3.12
N ARG A 455 -27.98 -25.40 -2.87
CA ARG A 455 -26.85 -25.97 -2.12
C ARG A 455 -25.51 -25.73 -2.80
N ALA A 456 -25.41 -25.94 -4.12
CA ALA A 456 -24.18 -25.70 -4.88
C ALA A 456 -23.82 -24.20 -4.92
N SER A 457 -24.81 -23.31 -4.99
CA SER A 457 -24.61 -21.86 -4.92
C SER A 457 -24.09 -21.44 -3.53
N LEU A 458 -24.69 -22.00 -2.46
CA LEU A 458 -24.28 -21.74 -1.09
C LEU A 458 -22.86 -22.26 -0.81
N ASP A 459 -22.55 -23.49 -1.22
CA ASP A 459 -21.23 -24.09 -1.05
C ASP A 459 -20.13 -23.26 -1.74
N ARG A 460 -20.39 -22.84 -2.98
CA ARG A 460 -19.51 -21.91 -3.70
C ARG A 460 -19.33 -20.60 -2.94
N TYR A 461 -20.43 -20.00 -2.47
CA TYR A 461 -20.34 -18.77 -1.69
C TYR A 461 -19.47 -18.94 -0.44
N LEU A 462 -19.73 -19.98 0.36
CA LEU A 462 -19.00 -20.26 1.58
C LEU A 462 -17.51 -20.50 1.34
N PHE A 463 -17.15 -21.20 0.27
CA PHE A 463 -15.77 -21.42 -0.13
C PHE A 463 -15.01 -20.10 -0.32
N HIS A 464 -15.60 -19.17 -1.10
CA HIS A 464 -14.98 -17.88 -1.39
C HIS A 464 -15.03 -16.94 -0.18
N TYR A 465 -16.12 -16.96 0.59
CA TYR A 465 -16.29 -16.14 1.78
C TYR A 465 -15.28 -16.49 2.88
N GLU A 466 -15.10 -17.77 3.19
CA GLU A 466 -14.15 -18.20 4.22
C GLU A 466 -12.72 -17.73 3.91
N ARG A 467 -12.32 -17.78 2.65
CA ARG A 467 -11.00 -17.34 2.18
C ARG A 467 -10.88 -15.82 2.14
N TRP A 468 -11.93 -15.11 1.71
CA TRP A 468 -11.98 -13.65 1.71
C TRP A 468 -11.85 -13.12 3.15
N ALA A 469 -12.68 -13.60 4.08
CA ALA A 469 -12.64 -13.20 5.48
C ALA A 469 -11.37 -13.70 6.20
N GLY A 470 -10.89 -14.89 5.86
CA GLY A 470 -9.65 -15.46 6.39
C GLY A 470 -8.42 -14.61 6.05
N ASN A 471 -8.32 -14.13 4.81
CA ASN A 471 -7.24 -13.24 4.40
C ASN A 471 -7.32 -11.86 5.07
N LEU A 472 -8.51 -11.33 5.38
CA LEU A 472 -8.64 -10.12 6.20
C LEU A 472 -8.04 -10.31 7.60
N ARG A 473 -8.40 -11.41 8.30
CA ARG A 473 -7.84 -11.70 9.62
C ARG A 473 -6.32 -11.87 9.57
N SER A 474 -5.82 -12.57 8.55
CA SER A 474 -4.38 -12.73 8.33
C SER A 474 -3.68 -11.41 8.00
N LEU A 475 -4.33 -10.48 7.30
CA LEU A 475 -3.83 -9.12 7.04
C LEU A 475 -3.74 -8.30 8.34
N GLU A 476 -4.80 -8.30 9.14
CA GLU A 476 -4.84 -7.61 10.44
C GLU A 476 -3.74 -8.12 11.36
N LYS A 477 -3.56 -9.45 11.43
CA LYS A 477 -2.48 -10.05 12.22
C LYS A 477 -1.09 -9.68 11.69
N ALA A 478 -0.86 -9.71 10.38
CA ALA A 478 0.41 -9.31 9.79
C ALA A 478 0.75 -7.83 10.07
N ARG A 479 -0.26 -6.94 10.07
CA ARG A 479 -0.08 -5.54 10.46
C ARG A 479 0.27 -5.39 11.95
N GLN A 480 -0.43 -6.10 12.83
CA GLN A 480 -0.12 -6.09 14.26
C GLN A 480 1.30 -6.60 14.54
N ASP A 481 1.71 -7.69 13.87
CA ASP A 481 3.06 -8.25 14.01
C ASP A 481 4.14 -7.30 13.48
N LEU A 482 3.84 -6.55 12.42
CA LEU A 482 4.72 -5.54 11.87
C LEU A 482 4.85 -4.34 12.81
N ASP A 483 3.74 -3.84 13.36
CA ASP A 483 3.75 -2.77 14.37
C ASP A 483 4.52 -3.19 15.63
N GLU A 484 4.44 -4.46 16.01
CA GLU A 484 5.23 -5.02 17.11
C GLU A 484 6.71 -5.18 16.76
N LEU A 485 7.01 -5.68 15.55
CA LEU A 485 8.37 -5.83 15.05
C LEU A 485 9.10 -4.49 15.01
N GLU A 486 8.46 -3.41 14.56
CA GLU A 486 9.06 -2.08 14.40
C GLU A 486 9.29 -1.34 15.72
N ARG A 487 8.88 -1.90 16.87
CA ARG A 487 9.22 -1.31 18.17
C ARG A 487 10.74 -1.33 18.36
N PRO A 488 11.38 -0.20 18.73
CA PRO A 488 12.84 -0.13 18.87
C PRO A 488 13.41 -1.24 19.77
N SER A 489 12.77 -1.49 20.91
CA SER A 489 13.19 -2.54 21.85
C SER A 489 13.18 -3.95 21.26
N VAL A 490 12.25 -4.24 20.33
CA VAL A 490 12.13 -5.55 19.69
C VAL A 490 13.25 -5.72 18.65
N LEU A 491 13.44 -4.73 17.76
CA LEU A 491 14.53 -4.76 16.78
C LEU A 491 15.91 -4.82 17.42
N GLU A 492 16.12 -4.04 18.48
CA GLU A 492 17.39 -4.03 19.23
C GLU A 492 17.65 -5.39 19.90
N GLY A 493 16.64 -5.98 20.54
CA GLY A 493 16.76 -7.31 21.13
C GLY A 493 17.03 -8.41 20.09
N MET A 494 16.35 -8.35 18.94
CA MET A 494 16.58 -9.28 17.83
C MET A 494 17.97 -9.11 17.23
N ALA A 495 18.44 -7.87 17.04
CA ALA A 495 19.78 -7.59 16.52
C ALA A 495 20.85 -8.12 17.47
N ALA A 496 20.68 -7.92 18.77
CA ALA A 496 21.59 -8.45 19.79
C ALA A 496 21.63 -10.00 19.79
N ALA A 497 20.47 -10.66 19.65
CA ALA A 497 20.38 -12.13 19.62
C ALA A 497 21.19 -12.79 18.50
N VAL A 498 21.45 -12.07 17.40
CA VAL A 498 22.23 -12.55 16.25
C VAL A 498 23.56 -11.81 16.05
N GLY A 499 23.98 -10.99 17.03
CA GLY A 499 25.27 -10.30 17.01
C GLY A 499 25.39 -9.16 15.98
N LEU A 500 24.29 -8.52 15.60
CA LEU A 500 24.29 -7.36 14.71
C LEU A 500 24.52 -6.06 15.48
N SER A 501 25.36 -5.17 14.92
CA SER A 501 25.66 -3.86 15.50
C SER A 501 24.64 -2.77 15.16
N ALA A 502 23.77 -3.02 14.17
CA ALA A 502 22.75 -2.08 13.73
C ALA A 502 21.45 -2.81 13.36
N VAL A 503 20.31 -2.22 13.76
CA VAL A 503 18.97 -2.74 13.46
C VAL A 503 18.64 -2.75 11.96
N THR A 504 19.35 -1.95 11.15
CA THR A 504 19.20 -1.94 9.68
C THR A 504 19.55 -3.29 9.05
N GLY A 505 20.30 -4.15 9.74
CA GLY A 505 20.50 -5.54 9.34
C GLY A 505 19.22 -6.38 9.31
N LEU A 506 18.10 -5.86 9.84
CA LEU A 506 16.80 -6.51 9.98
C LEU A 506 15.71 -5.91 9.05
N ASP A 507 16.03 -4.90 8.24
CA ASP A 507 15.05 -4.22 7.36
C ASP A 507 14.34 -5.18 6.40
N PHE A 508 14.99 -6.29 6.01
CA PHE A 508 14.40 -7.34 5.17
C PHE A 508 13.15 -7.98 5.79
N MET A 509 13.03 -7.99 7.13
CA MET A 509 11.85 -8.52 7.82
C MET A 509 10.67 -7.56 7.72
N VAL A 510 10.92 -6.25 7.83
CA VAL A 510 9.91 -5.21 7.63
C VAL A 510 9.34 -5.35 6.21
N GLU A 511 10.22 -5.45 5.20
CA GLU A 511 9.82 -5.63 3.81
C GLU A 511 9.02 -6.93 3.59
N ALA A 512 9.41 -8.04 4.24
CA ALA A 512 8.69 -9.29 4.17
C ALA A 512 7.26 -9.15 4.73
N TYR A 513 7.09 -8.49 5.87
CA TYR A 513 5.77 -8.25 6.48
C TYR A 513 4.90 -7.30 5.64
N GLU A 514 5.49 -6.26 5.04
CA GLU A 514 4.78 -5.40 4.08
C GLU A 514 4.30 -6.19 2.85
N GLN A 515 5.17 -7.05 2.30
CA GLN A 515 4.81 -7.94 1.20
C GLN A 515 3.73 -8.95 1.59
N ILE A 516 3.77 -9.46 2.84
CA ILE A 516 2.73 -10.33 3.38
C ILE A 516 1.39 -9.59 3.44
N ALA A 517 1.37 -8.39 4.02
CA ALA A 517 0.17 -7.57 4.12
C ALA A 517 -0.43 -7.26 2.74
N HIS A 518 0.41 -6.83 1.78
CA HIS A 518 -0.02 -6.63 0.40
C HIS A 518 -0.62 -7.90 -0.21
N GLY A 519 0.06 -9.04 -0.07
CA GLY A 519 -0.40 -10.32 -0.60
C GLY A 519 -1.74 -10.76 -0.01
N ARG A 520 -1.95 -10.59 1.30
CA ARG A 520 -3.23 -10.91 1.96
C ARG A 520 -4.38 -10.06 1.42
N ARG A 521 -4.15 -8.77 1.22
CA ARG A 521 -5.13 -7.86 0.59
C ARG A 521 -5.49 -8.31 -0.83
N VAL A 522 -4.48 -8.58 -1.66
CA VAL A 522 -4.70 -9.03 -3.06
C VAL A 522 -5.45 -10.36 -3.10
N LEU A 523 -5.03 -11.35 -2.30
CA LEU A 523 -5.69 -12.65 -2.26
C LEU A 523 -7.12 -12.56 -1.75
N ARG A 524 -7.39 -11.73 -0.73
CA ARG A 524 -8.74 -11.45 -0.27
C ARG A 524 -9.64 -11.08 -1.44
N TRP A 525 -9.29 -10.04 -2.20
CA TRP A 525 -10.12 -9.56 -3.30
C TRP A 525 -10.13 -10.50 -4.50
N SER A 526 -9.06 -11.28 -4.72
CA SER A 526 -9.05 -12.33 -5.73
C SER A 526 -10.16 -13.37 -5.51
N HIS A 527 -10.52 -13.70 -4.27
CA HIS A 527 -11.63 -14.61 -4.01
C HIS A 527 -12.99 -14.00 -4.37
N ALA A 528 -13.18 -12.69 -4.19
CA ALA A 528 -14.39 -12.02 -4.67
C ALA A 528 -14.46 -12.03 -6.20
N TYR A 529 -13.34 -11.74 -6.88
CA TYR A 529 -13.26 -11.83 -8.35
C TYR A 529 -13.58 -13.24 -8.86
N GLY A 530 -12.91 -14.26 -8.31
CA GLY A 530 -13.11 -15.66 -8.71
C GLY A 530 -14.54 -16.17 -8.51
N TYR A 531 -15.28 -15.64 -7.53
CA TYR A 531 -16.69 -16.00 -7.30
C TYR A 531 -17.59 -15.54 -8.45
N TYR A 532 -17.29 -14.37 -9.05
CA TYR A 532 -18.08 -13.77 -10.14
C TYR A 532 -17.63 -14.20 -11.53
N LEU A 533 -16.56 -14.98 -11.66
CA LEU A 533 -16.22 -15.65 -12.93
C LEU A 533 -17.29 -16.70 -13.26
N ASP A 534 -17.90 -16.57 -14.44
CA ASP A 534 -18.95 -17.48 -14.87
C ASP A 534 -18.36 -18.85 -15.24
N PRO A 535 -18.81 -19.97 -14.64
CA PRO A 535 -18.26 -21.29 -14.92
C PRO A 535 -18.37 -21.75 -16.38
N ALA A 536 -19.40 -21.31 -17.11
CA ALA A 536 -19.67 -21.73 -18.48
C ALA A 536 -19.01 -20.80 -19.49
N ARG A 537 -19.14 -19.48 -19.30
CA ARG A 537 -18.60 -18.46 -20.21
C ARG A 537 -17.10 -18.24 -20.02
N ASP A 538 -16.63 -18.24 -18.78
CA ASP A 538 -15.28 -17.76 -18.43
C ASP A 538 -14.31 -18.92 -18.17
N ARG A 539 -14.55 -20.13 -18.72
CA ARG A 539 -13.76 -21.34 -18.43
C ARG A 539 -12.24 -21.15 -18.57
N LYS A 540 -11.75 -20.63 -19.70
CA LYS A 540 -10.32 -20.38 -19.91
C LYS A 540 -9.76 -19.34 -18.93
N LYS A 541 -10.55 -18.29 -18.61
CA LYS A 541 -10.18 -17.27 -17.62
C LYS A 541 -10.05 -17.89 -16.23
N ARG A 542 -10.98 -18.77 -15.85
CA ARG A 542 -10.94 -19.52 -14.58
C ARG A 542 -9.71 -20.40 -14.48
N GLU A 543 -9.37 -21.14 -15.54
CA GLU A 543 -8.17 -22.01 -15.55
C GLU A 543 -6.88 -21.19 -15.33
N LEU A 544 -6.72 -20.06 -16.01
CA LEU A 544 -5.57 -19.15 -15.79
C LEU A 544 -5.60 -18.50 -14.40
N PHE A 545 -6.77 -18.03 -13.97
CA PHE A 545 -6.98 -17.42 -12.65
C PHE A 545 -6.59 -18.38 -11.52
N ASP A 546 -7.08 -19.63 -11.57
CA ASP A 546 -6.83 -20.63 -10.54
C ASP A 546 -5.34 -20.97 -10.45
N TYR A 547 -4.65 -21.02 -11.59
CA TYR A 547 -3.20 -21.21 -11.64
C TYR A 547 -2.45 -20.04 -10.98
N LEU A 548 -2.73 -18.80 -11.40
CA LEU A 548 -2.05 -17.61 -10.89
C LEU A 548 -2.33 -17.40 -9.38
N GLN A 549 -3.59 -17.56 -8.96
CA GLN A 549 -3.98 -17.45 -7.55
C GLN A 549 -3.30 -18.55 -6.71
N GLY A 550 -3.22 -19.78 -7.23
CA GLY A 550 -2.56 -20.91 -6.58
C GLY A 550 -1.09 -20.65 -6.30
N GLU A 551 -0.33 -20.20 -7.30
CA GLU A 551 1.10 -19.87 -7.16
C GLU A 551 1.33 -18.72 -6.17
N ALA A 552 0.55 -17.64 -6.30
CA ALA A 552 0.65 -16.48 -5.41
C ALA A 552 0.34 -16.85 -3.96
N ASN A 553 -0.71 -17.64 -3.72
CA ASN A 553 -1.07 -18.12 -2.39
C ASN A 553 0.00 -19.06 -1.81
N ALA A 554 0.54 -19.97 -2.62
CA ALA A 554 1.58 -20.89 -2.16
C ALA A 554 2.87 -20.15 -1.73
N ALA A 555 3.32 -19.18 -2.52
CA ALA A 555 4.47 -18.36 -2.18
C ALA A 555 4.23 -17.53 -0.91
N LEU A 556 3.05 -16.89 -0.80
CA LEU A 556 2.68 -16.07 0.35
C LEU A 556 2.62 -16.88 1.66
N GLU A 557 2.05 -18.09 1.64
CA GLU A 557 1.98 -18.92 2.85
C GLU A 557 3.37 -19.38 3.31
N ARG A 558 4.31 -19.64 2.39
CA ARG A 558 5.70 -19.96 2.75
C ARG A 558 6.39 -18.76 3.40
N LEU A 559 6.24 -17.57 2.81
CA LEU A 559 6.79 -16.34 3.35
C LEU A 559 6.20 -16.02 4.73
N HIS A 560 4.88 -16.12 4.88
CA HIS A 560 4.19 -15.83 6.15
C HIS A 560 4.61 -16.81 7.25
N ARG A 561 4.74 -18.10 6.93
CA ARG A 561 5.26 -19.10 7.86
C ARG A 561 6.68 -18.76 8.31
N LEU A 562 7.57 -18.41 7.38
CA LEU A 562 8.95 -18.06 7.70
C LEU A 562 9.01 -16.84 8.65
N ALA A 563 8.14 -15.86 8.44
CA ALA A 563 8.04 -14.66 9.26
C ALA A 563 7.47 -14.91 10.67
N GLU A 564 6.48 -15.78 10.82
CA GLU A 564 5.80 -15.99 12.13
C GLU A 564 6.38 -17.16 12.94
N VAL A 565 6.66 -18.29 12.28
CA VAL A 565 6.98 -19.57 12.92
C VAL A 565 8.49 -19.75 12.96
N ASP A 566 9.12 -19.83 11.80
CA ASP A 566 10.53 -20.17 11.68
C ASP A 566 11.42 -19.05 12.29
N ARG A 567 10.94 -17.79 12.29
CA ARG A 567 11.53 -16.65 13.01
C ARG A 567 11.81 -16.97 14.49
N LYS A 568 10.87 -17.63 15.17
CA LYS A 568 11.02 -17.94 16.60
C LYS A 568 12.18 -18.89 16.86
N GLU A 569 12.46 -19.78 15.92
CA GLU A 569 13.59 -20.68 16.06
C GLU A 569 14.93 -19.93 15.93
N VAL A 570 14.98 -18.85 15.16
CA VAL A 570 16.18 -18.03 14.97
C VAL A 570 16.42 -17.06 16.13
N PHE A 571 15.35 -16.39 16.61
CA PHE A 571 15.49 -15.27 17.56
C PHE A 571 15.00 -15.58 18.99
N CYS A 572 14.25 -16.65 19.24
CA CYS A 572 13.68 -16.97 20.56
C CYS A 572 14.28 -18.25 21.19
N TYR A 573 15.33 -18.84 20.61
CA TYR A 573 16.03 -20.00 21.19
C TYR A 573 16.78 -19.57 22.47
N SER A 574 16.12 -19.66 23.63
CA SER A 574 16.75 -19.40 24.94
C SER A 574 16.30 -20.34 26.07
N GLU A 575 15.49 -21.36 25.79
CA GLU A 575 15.08 -22.32 26.82
C GLU A 575 15.40 -23.75 26.39
N ALA A 576 16.29 -24.38 27.17
CA ALA A 576 16.74 -25.77 27.13
C ALA A 576 17.82 -26.16 26.09
N GLY A 577 19.10 -26.03 26.48
CA GLY A 577 20.07 -27.11 26.24
C GLY A 577 21.44 -26.75 25.64
N GLU A 578 21.59 -25.66 24.91
CA GLU A 578 22.87 -25.31 24.25
C GLU A 578 23.21 -23.83 24.47
N ALA A 579 23.70 -23.48 25.66
CA ALA A 579 24.25 -22.17 25.94
C ALA A 579 25.63 -21.92 25.26
N ASP A 580 26.09 -22.87 24.42
CA ASP A 580 27.46 -22.96 23.88
C ASP A 580 27.48 -23.05 22.34
N ALA A 581 26.38 -22.71 21.65
CA ALA A 581 26.39 -22.65 20.20
C ALA A 581 27.39 -21.58 19.73
N ALA A 582 28.45 -22.00 19.03
CA ALA A 582 29.49 -21.12 18.53
C ALA A 582 28.88 -19.97 17.71
N ALA A 583 29.43 -18.76 17.85
CA ALA A 583 28.96 -17.57 17.15
C ALA A 583 28.81 -17.78 15.62
N ASP A 584 29.67 -18.60 15.03
CA ASP A 584 29.62 -18.98 13.62
C ASP A 584 28.34 -19.77 13.24
N VAL A 585 27.82 -20.61 14.14
CA VAL A 585 26.59 -21.39 13.91
C VAL A 585 25.37 -20.46 13.92
N VAL A 586 25.32 -19.54 14.87
CA VAL A 586 24.25 -18.52 14.96
C VAL A 586 24.29 -17.60 13.73
N ALA A 587 25.48 -17.11 13.36
CA ALA A 587 25.67 -16.28 12.18
C ALA A 587 25.26 -16.99 10.89
N LYS A 588 25.61 -18.27 10.74
CA LYS A 588 25.20 -19.09 9.59
C LYS A 588 23.68 -19.28 9.54
N ARG A 589 23.06 -19.64 10.67
CA ARG A 589 21.60 -19.83 10.76
C ARG A 589 20.84 -18.54 10.43
N PHE A 590 21.30 -17.41 10.97
CA PHE A 590 20.71 -16.11 10.66
C PHE A 590 20.89 -15.74 9.17
N LYS A 591 22.06 -16.01 8.59
CA LYS A 591 22.31 -15.79 7.16
C LYS A 591 21.37 -16.63 6.30
N ASP A 592 21.25 -17.93 6.58
CA ASP A 592 20.36 -18.84 5.83
C ASP A 592 18.90 -18.38 5.95
N TYR A 593 18.47 -17.93 7.13
CA TYR A 593 17.15 -17.35 7.36
C TYR A 593 16.92 -16.07 6.54
N ARG A 594 17.87 -15.14 6.59
CA ARG A 594 17.82 -13.88 5.84
C ARG A 594 17.74 -14.14 4.34
N ASP A 595 18.63 -14.95 3.80
CA ASP A 595 18.70 -15.26 2.37
C ASP A 595 17.40 -15.95 1.91
N THR A 596 16.87 -16.87 2.72
CA THR A 596 15.58 -17.52 2.44
C THR A 596 14.43 -16.52 2.44
N MET A 597 14.38 -15.60 3.41
CA MET A 597 13.33 -14.60 3.52
C MET A 597 13.35 -13.64 2.34
N VAL A 598 14.53 -13.09 2.01
CA VAL A 598 14.68 -12.19 0.85
C VAL A 598 14.21 -12.86 -0.44
N ASN A 599 14.64 -14.11 -0.67
CA ASN A 599 14.25 -14.87 -1.86
C ASN A 599 12.73 -15.15 -1.92
N LEU A 600 12.11 -15.53 -0.79
CA LEU A 600 10.67 -15.75 -0.73
C LEU A 600 9.87 -14.45 -0.86
N THR A 601 10.36 -13.33 -0.32
CA THR A 601 9.76 -12.00 -0.50
C THR A 601 9.75 -11.63 -1.98
N MET A 602 10.89 -11.78 -2.68
CA MET A 602 11.00 -11.53 -4.12
C MET A 602 10.07 -12.44 -4.93
N ALA A 603 10.09 -13.75 -4.67
CA ALA A 603 9.25 -14.71 -5.38
C ALA A 603 7.75 -14.41 -5.17
N THR A 604 7.34 -14.15 -3.92
CA THR A 604 5.95 -13.77 -3.59
C THR A 604 5.54 -12.51 -4.32
N ARG A 605 6.42 -11.51 -4.38
CA ARG A 605 6.16 -10.26 -5.11
C ARG A 605 5.96 -10.50 -6.60
N THR A 606 6.77 -11.35 -7.23
CA THR A 606 6.60 -11.73 -8.65
C THR A 606 5.25 -12.41 -8.89
N PHE A 607 4.88 -13.41 -8.08
CA PHE A 607 3.60 -14.10 -8.26
C PHE A 607 2.39 -13.19 -8.01
N MET A 608 2.46 -12.32 -6.99
CA MET A 608 1.42 -11.31 -6.74
C MET A 608 1.31 -10.32 -7.90
N GLY A 609 2.43 -9.81 -8.41
CA GLY A 609 2.44 -8.89 -9.54
C GLY A 609 1.85 -9.51 -10.81
N ASN A 610 2.15 -10.78 -11.08
CA ASN A 610 1.55 -11.52 -12.20
C ASN A 610 0.03 -11.65 -12.04
N LEU A 611 -0.44 -11.98 -10.83
CA LEU A 611 -1.86 -12.08 -10.52
C LEU A 611 -2.56 -10.72 -10.68
N VAL A 612 -1.95 -9.65 -10.16
CA VAL A 612 -2.51 -8.30 -10.23
C VAL A 612 -2.63 -7.86 -11.68
N LYS A 613 -1.54 -7.97 -12.46
CA LYS A 613 -1.51 -7.60 -13.88
C LYS A 613 -2.56 -8.34 -14.70
N ALA A 614 -2.74 -9.64 -14.45
CA ALA A 614 -3.74 -10.45 -15.14
C ALA A 614 -5.18 -10.00 -14.83
N PHE A 615 -5.47 -9.47 -13.65
CA PHE A 615 -6.82 -8.95 -13.34
C PHE A 615 -7.03 -7.55 -13.92
N GLU A 616 -5.99 -6.71 -13.99
CA GLU A 616 -6.09 -5.38 -14.60
C GLU A 616 -6.46 -5.47 -16.09
N THR A 617 -6.02 -6.53 -16.76
CA THR A 617 -6.36 -6.83 -18.15
C THR A 617 -7.63 -7.67 -18.28
N ASP A 618 -8.32 -7.97 -17.18
CA ASP A 618 -9.45 -8.90 -17.10
C ASP A 618 -9.16 -10.26 -17.78
N LEU A 619 -7.94 -10.75 -17.60
CA LEU A 619 -7.41 -12.00 -18.16
C LEU A 619 -7.50 -12.01 -19.71
N CYS A 620 -7.24 -10.88 -20.37
CA CYS A 620 -7.34 -10.78 -21.84
C CYS A 620 -6.40 -11.74 -22.59
N GLU A 621 -5.38 -12.28 -21.93
CA GLU A 621 -4.43 -13.24 -22.50
C GLU A 621 -5.12 -14.50 -23.03
N VAL A 622 -6.29 -14.87 -22.49
CA VAL A 622 -7.07 -16.01 -22.98
C VAL A 622 -8.10 -15.64 -24.06
N SER A 623 -8.31 -14.35 -24.32
CA SER A 623 -9.21 -13.83 -25.36
C SER A 623 -8.53 -13.65 -26.72
N MET A 624 -7.19 -13.63 -26.76
CA MET A 624 -6.40 -13.41 -28.00
C MET A 624 -6.07 -14.71 -28.77
N ARG A 625 -6.78 -15.82 -28.54
CA ARG A 625 -6.54 -17.10 -29.25
C ARG A 625 -7.82 -17.82 -29.66
#